data_AF-A0A7X9CJK3-F1
#
_entry.id   AF-A0A7X9CJK3-F1
#
_cell.length_a   1.000
_cell.length_b   1.000
_cell.length_c   1.000
_cell.angle_alpha   90.00
_cell.angle_beta   90.00
_cell.angle_gamma   90.00
#
_symmetry.space_group_name_H-M   'P 1'
#
loop_
_entity.id
_entity.type
_entity.pdbx_description
1 polymer ?
#
loop_
_entity_poly.entity_id
_entity_poly.type
_entity_poly.pdbx_seq_one_letter_code
_entity_poly.pdbx_strand_id
1 'polypeptide(L)'
;RNWIWELVLDKDEHPVIAMVSIDSSKSSHDYYHVKWTDNQWKKTFLSNAGGHFHQSPDIEKCYSGGMTINKNDPQVIYGSVPVEGKHGDVYELVKFTVAEDGSERSAEQITFDSPANNIRPYSIAGLKGAASLAWMQGDYYDWIVSKERPEGFPTAIRTTVSLPEDSTGLEKGLLYEYYHEATTQMEDSIRVAATETFTLVLDLSFPSDSTGGEIIQFAGLTYVIPYEEMSMPYLTDGISNFKSSNLLARSDNWKNQERATNGKWYAVEKLRKFRLVITYEEGTLRTYIDGLLDQSFPLEGIKLREVTTGESKGVIEKLSVFNRRLLQDEIKMLP
;
A
#
# COMPACT_ATOMS: atom_id res chain seq x y z
N ARG A 1 -3.42 24.77 20.13
CA ARG A 1 -3.43 23.34 20.54
C ARG A 1 -2.00 22.81 20.43
N ASN A 2 -1.54 21.91 21.30
CA ASN A 2 -0.22 21.29 21.16
C ASN A 2 -0.40 19.79 21.01
N TRP A 3 0.25 19.19 20.01
CA TRP A 3 0.25 17.74 19.79
C TRP A 3 1.69 17.21 19.80
N ILE A 4 1.86 16.05 20.42
CA ILE A 4 3.11 15.29 20.38
C ILE A 4 3.01 14.33 19.20
N TRP A 5 4.00 14.37 18.31
CA TRP A 5 4.12 13.43 17.20
C TRP A 5 4.85 12.18 17.64
N GLU A 6 5.94 12.37 18.38
CA GLU A 6 6.84 11.30 18.73
C GLU A 6 7.67 11.67 19.96
N LEU A 7 8.04 10.65 20.74
CA LEU A 7 8.93 10.75 21.88
C LEU A 7 9.96 9.62 21.77
N VAL A 8 11.23 9.96 21.95
CA VAL A 8 12.34 9.00 22.08
C VAL A 8 13.23 9.39 23.27
N LEU A 9 14.10 8.49 23.70
CA LEU A 9 15.16 8.81 24.65
C LEU A 9 16.46 9.05 23.90
N ASP A 10 17.25 10.03 24.34
CA ASP A 10 18.64 10.16 23.90
C ASP A 10 19.56 9.16 24.61
N LYS A 11 20.86 9.22 24.28
CA LYS A 11 21.89 8.34 24.84
C LYS A 11 22.05 8.46 26.36
N ASP A 12 21.61 9.57 26.96
CA ASP A 12 21.68 9.85 28.39
C ASP A 12 20.29 9.63 29.04
N GLU A 13 19.38 8.94 28.34
CA GLU A 13 17.99 8.67 28.73
C GLU A 13 17.11 9.93 28.91
N HIS A 14 17.51 11.05 28.32
CA HIS A 14 16.66 12.24 28.32
C HIS A 14 15.54 12.12 27.27
N PRO A 15 14.28 12.44 27.64
CA PRO A 15 13.20 12.49 26.67
C PRO A 15 13.40 13.61 25.66
N VAL A 16 13.26 13.25 24.38
CA VAL A 16 13.23 14.13 23.22
C VAL A 16 11.89 13.97 22.51
N ILE A 17 11.23 15.08 22.21
CA ILE A 17 9.86 15.14 21.72
C ILE A 17 9.82 15.97 20.43
N ALA A 18 9.20 15.41 19.40
CA ALA A 18 8.75 16.16 18.23
C ALA A 18 7.34 16.68 18.50
N MET A 19 7.17 18.00 18.55
CA MET A 19 5.91 18.64 18.97
C MET A 19 5.45 19.68 17.96
N VAL A 20 4.15 19.72 17.67
CA VAL A 20 3.52 20.82 16.93
C VAL A 20 2.72 21.72 17.86
N SER A 21 2.80 23.03 17.64
CA SER A 21 1.89 24.03 18.22
C SER A 21 1.02 24.62 17.12
N ILE A 22 -0.29 24.54 17.31
CA ILE A 22 -1.33 24.98 16.37
C ILE A 22 -1.98 26.23 16.94
N ASP A 23 -2.02 27.30 16.15
CA ASP A 23 -2.67 28.56 16.54
C ASP A 23 -4.19 28.40 16.76
N SER A 24 -4.83 29.42 17.33
CA SER A 24 -6.25 29.38 17.67
C SER A 24 -7.14 29.27 16.42
N SER A 25 -6.74 29.90 15.31
CA SER A 25 -7.41 29.85 14.01
C SER A 25 -7.18 28.54 13.25
N LYS A 26 -6.22 27.71 13.68
CA LYS A 26 -5.80 26.46 13.00
C LYS A 26 -5.28 26.70 11.59
N SER A 27 -4.68 27.86 11.38
CA SER A 27 -4.07 28.29 10.11
C SER A 27 -2.56 28.14 10.13
N SER A 28 -1.95 28.07 11.32
CA SER A 28 -0.50 28.01 11.49
C SER A 28 -0.12 26.88 12.44
N HIS A 29 0.77 26.02 11.97
CA HIS A 29 1.33 24.86 12.65
C HIS A 29 2.84 25.04 12.78
N ASP A 30 3.33 25.29 13.99
CA ASP A 30 4.75 25.46 14.26
C ASP A 30 5.35 24.18 14.83
N TYR A 31 6.44 23.72 14.24
CA TYR A 31 7.16 22.52 14.64
C TYR A 31 8.28 22.84 15.62
N TYR A 32 8.46 21.96 16.61
CA TYR A 32 9.43 22.10 17.67
C TYR A 32 10.11 20.76 17.97
N HIS A 33 11.40 20.85 18.27
CA HIS A 33 12.15 19.85 19.02
C HIS A 33 12.14 20.26 20.48
N VAL A 34 11.81 19.33 21.39
CA VAL A 34 11.73 19.59 22.82
C VAL A 34 12.50 18.53 23.58
N LYS A 35 13.51 18.92 24.35
CA LYS A 35 14.42 18.00 25.06
C LYS A 35 14.52 18.36 26.54
N TRP A 36 14.54 17.34 27.41
CA TRP A 36 14.89 17.53 28.82
C TRP A 36 16.41 17.59 28.99
N THR A 37 16.91 18.49 29.82
CA THR A 37 18.36 18.77 29.99
C THR A 37 18.80 18.60 31.45
N ASP A 38 18.23 17.61 32.15
CA ASP A 38 18.31 17.38 33.61
C ASP A 38 17.69 18.45 34.51
N ASN A 39 17.71 19.72 34.08
CA ASN A 39 17.28 20.85 34.88
C ASN A 39 16.05 21.55 34.33
N GLN A 40 15.86 21.49 33.00
CA GLN A 40 14.76 22.18 32.32
C GLN A 40 14.42 21.55 30.97
N TRP A 41 13.22 21.87 30.49
CA TRP A 41 12.81 21.61 29.11
C TRP A 41 13.34 22.69 28.18
N LYS A 42 14.16 22.29 27.22
CA LYS A 42 14.60 23.15 26.11
C LYS A 42 13.62 22.94 24.94
N LYS A 43 12.99 24.02 24.48
CA LYS A 43 12.10 24.02 23.31
C LYS A 43 12.76 24.80 22.18
N THR A 44 13.10 24.11 21.09
CA THR A 44 13.76 24.67 19.92
C THR A 44 12.78 24.72 18.75
N PHE A 45 12.57 25.92 18.20
CA PHE A 45 11.73 26.10 17.01
C PHE A 45 12.41 25.47 15.78
N LEU A 46 11.66 24.63 15.08
CA LEU A 46 12.08 24.06 13.82
C LEU A 46 11.56 24.96 12.70
N SER A 47 10.33 24.78 12.25
CA SER A 47 9.79 25.54 11.13
C SER A 47 8.35 25.92 11.38
N ASN A 48 7.89 26.98 10.73
CA ASN A 48 6.48 27.09 10.42
C ASN A 48 6.18 26.03 9.35
N ALA A 49 5.24 25.15 9.63
CA ALA A 49 4.86 24.04 8.78
C ALA A 49 3.53 24.30 8.06
N GLY A 50 3.18 25.57 7.85
CA GLY A 50 1.94 25.96 7.20
C GLY A 50 0.71 25.65 8.05
N GLY A 51 -0.33 25.12 7.41
CA GLY A 51 -1.60 24.78 8.05
C GLY A 51 -1.93 23.30 7.93
N HIS A 52 -3.19 22.99 7.65
CA HIS A 52 -3.59 21.64 7.29
C HIS A 52 -3.16 21.32 5.86
N PHE A 53 -2.77 20.07 5.60
CA PHE A 53 -2.27 19.64 4.29
C PHE A 53 -3.37 19.07 3.37
N HIS A 54 -4.61 19.00 3.85
CA HIS A 54 -5.71 18.34 3.13
C HIS A 54 -6.14 19.15 1.90
N GLN A 55 -6.60 18.45 0.88
CA GLN A 55 -7.26 19.03 -0.30
C GLN A 55 -8.68 19.55 0.04
N SER A 56 -9.19 19.24 1.24
CA SER A 56 -10.48 19.69 1.77
C SER A 56 -10.31 20.84 2.78
N PRO A 57 -10.46 22.12 2.37
CA PRO A 57 -10.11 23.27 3.20
C PRO A 57 -11.06 23.54 4.38
N ASP A 58 -12.21 22.88 4.42
CA ASP A 58 -13.27 23.15 5.39
C ASP A 58 -13.24 22.22 6.61
N ILE A 59 -12.42 21.17 6.62
CA ILE A 59 -12.39 20.14 7.66
C ILE A 59 -10.98 19.87 8.19
N GLU A 60 -10.89 19.20 9.36
CA GLU A 60 -9.63 18.65 9.90
C GLU A 60 -8.44 19.60 9.98
N LYS A 61 -8.72 20.89 10.18
CA LYS A 61 -7.72 21.97 10.20
C LYS A 61 -6.57 21.80 11.20
N CYS A 62 -6.63 20.81 12.09
CA CYS A 62 -5.54 20.47 13.01
C CYS A 62 -4.55 19.42 12.46
N TYR A 63 -4.77 18.86 11.28
CA TYR A 63 -3.93 17.80 10.72
C TYR A 63 -2.73 18.43 10.00
N SER A 64 -1.58 18.48 10.66
CA SER A 64 -0.31 18.97 10.09
C SER A 64 0.34 17.91 9.19
N GLY A 65 1.28 18.34 8.33
CA GLY A 65 2.07 17.46 7.46
C GLY A 65 2.82 16.36 8.22
N GLY A 66 3.26 16.63 9.46
CA GLY A 66 3.86 15.66 10.38
C GLY A 66 5.38 15.71 10.49
N MET A 67 5.87 15.00 11.52
CA MET A 67 7.29 14.87 11.85
C MET A 67 7.61 13.47 12.39
N THR A 68 8.88 13.09 12.28
CA THR A 68 9.46 11.93 12.96
C THR A 68 10.87 12.24 13.44
N ILE A 69 11.27 11.62 14.54
CA ILE A 69 12.62 11.66 15.10
C ILE A 69 13.44 10.50 14.51
N ASN A 70 14.65 10.79 14.03
CA ASN A 70 15.57 9.75 13.58
C ASN A 70 15.89 8.79 14.73
N LYS A 71 15.64 7.49 14.52
CA LYS A 71 15.81 6.45 15.56
C LYS A 71 17.25 6.23 16.00
N ASN A 72 18.23 6.69 15.22
CA ASN A 72 19.64 6.56 15.56
C ASN A 72 20.24 7.85 16.14
N ASP A 73 19.54 8.98 15.98
CA ASP A 73 20.03 10.29 16.41
C ASP A 73 18.84 11.21 16.72
N PRO A 74 18.43 11.33 18.00
CA PRO A 74 17.31 12.16 18.42
C PRO A 74 17.46 13.67 18.14
N GLN A 75 18.65 14.12 17.72
CA GLN A 75 18.85 15.50 17.28
C GLN A 75 18.43 15.74 15.83
N VAL A 76 18.16 14.68 15.07
CA VAL A 76 17.70 14.75 13.68
C VAL A 76 16.19 14.53 13.63
N ILE A 77 15.48 15.52 13.09
CA ILE A 77 14.03 15.48 12.88
C ILE A 77 13.75 15.57 11.39
N TYR A 78 12.91 14.69 10.87
CA TYR A 78 12.35 14.85 9.52
C TYR A 78 10.94 15.43 9.64
N GLY A 79 10.68 16.56 9.00
CA GLY A 79 9.38 17.22 9.02
C GLY A 79 8.86 17.49 7.62
N SER A 80 7.54 17.43 7.47
CA SER A 80 6.81 17.80 6.25
C SER A 80 6.33 19.25 6.38
N VAL A 81 6.80 20.13 5.49
CA VAL A 81 6.56 21.58 5.50
C VAL A 81 6.22 22.08 4.08
N PRO A 82 5.40 23.13 3.92
CA PRO A 82 5.09 23.68 2.60
C PRO A 82 6.35 24.32 1.98
N VAL A 83 6.59 24.00 0.72
CA VAL A 83 7.69 24.54 -0.09
C VAL A 83 7.15 24.87 -1.48
N GLU A 84 7.46 26.07 -1.97
CA GLU A 84 7.14 26.48 -3.34
C GLU A 84 8.07 25.73 -4.33
N GLY A 85 7.46 25.08 -5.33
CA GLY A 85 8.19 24.39 -6.40
C GLY A 85 7.45 24.47 -7.73
N LYS A 86 7.83 23.61 -8.69
CA LYS A 86 7.22 23.58 -10.04
C LYS A 86 5.71 23.34 -10.05
N HIS A 87 5.18 22.71 -9.01
CA HIS A 87 3.76 22.37 -8.88
C HIS A 87 3.01 23.31 -7.91
N GLY A 88 3.58 24.46 -7.59
CA GLY A 88 3.08 25.39 -6.57
C GLY A 88 3.54 25.00 -5.17
N ASP A 89 2.81 25.46 -4.15
CA ASP A 89 3.09 25.11 -2.76
C ASP A 89 2.65 23.67 -2.47
N VAL A 90 3.62 22.78 -2.29
CA VAL A 90 3.40 21.40 -1.89
C VAL A 90 4.15 21.11 -0.60
N TYR A 91 3.66 20.17 0.20
CA TYR A 91 4.39 19.73 1.38
C TYR A 91 5.59 18.87 0.97
N GLU A 92 6.79 19.29 1.35
CA GLU A 92 8.04 18.60 1.10
C GLU A 92 8.72 18.19 2.42
N LEU A 93 9.54 17.15 2.36
CA LEU A 93 10.31 16.70 3.50
C LEU A 93 11.56 17.54 3.68
N VAL A 94 11.78 17.99 4.91
CA VAL A 94 12.97 18.71 5.34
C VAL A 94 13.55 18.02 6.56
N LYS A 95 14.84 17.76 6.53
CA LYS A 95 15.64 17.28 7.65
C LYS A 95 16.14 18.47 8.45
N PHE A 96 15.82 18.48 9.73
CA PHE A 96 16.35 19.42 10.71
C PHE A 96 17.38 18.71 11.58
N THR A 97 18.50 19.38 11.85
CA THR A 97 19.48 18.92 12.84
C THR A 97 19.57 19.97 13.92
N VAL A 98 19.37 19.58 15.18
CA VAL A 98 19.41 20.46 16.35
C VAL A 98 20.71 20.21 17.10
N ALA A 99 21.42 21.25 17.52
CA ALA A 99 22.61 21.07 18.35
C ALA A 99 22.26 20.41 19.70
N GLU A 100 23.20 19.71 20.33
CA GLU A 100 22.96 19.01 21.62
C GLU A 100 22.42 19.92 22.72
N ASP A 101 22.83 21.19 22.74
CA ASP A 101 22.39 22.22 23.68
C ASP A 101 21.07 22.93 23.25
N GLY A 102 20.53 22.55 22.10
CA GLY A 102 19.33 23.08 21.46
C GLY A 102 19.45 24.51 20.94
N SER A 103 20.66 25.08 20.82
CA SER A 103 20.87 26.49 20.43
C SER A 103 20.87 26.73 18.92
N GLU A 104 21.47 25.82 18.14
CA GLU A 104 21.60 25.92 16.70
C GLU A 104 20.73 24.88 15.99
N ARG A 105 20.25 25.26 14.81
CA ARG A 105 19.48 24.39 13.91
C ARG A 105 19.97 24.57 12.48
N SER A 106 20.17 23.46 11.78
CA SER A 106 20.26 23.44 10.32
C SER A 106 19.01 22.79 9.72
N ALA A 107 18.75 23.09 8.44
CA ALA A 107 17.66 22.54 7.65
C ALA A 107 18.17 22.14 6.26
N GLU A 108 17.80 20.95 5.81
CA GLU A 108 18.17 20.36 4.52
C GLU A 108 16.92 19.76 3.89
N GLN A 109 16.50 20.25 2.72
CA GLN A 109 15.36 19.69 2.00
C GLN A 109 15.71 18.32 1.40
N ILE A 110 14.79 17.36 1.48
CA ILE A 110 14.98 15.96 1.09
C ILE A 110 14.21 15.62 -0.20
N THR A 111 13.01 16.18 -0.36
CA THR A 111 12.17 15.99 -1.55
C THR A 111 11.91 17.33 -2.21
N PHE A 112 11.79 17.36 -3.55
CA PHE A 112 11.74 18.58 -4.35
C PHE A 112 10.79 18.40 -5.53
N ASP A 113 10.10 19.48 -5.92
CA ASP A 113 9.20 19.52 -7.09
C ASP A 113 8.25 18.32 -7.15
N SER A 114 7.73 17.90 -6.00
CA SER A 114 6.84 16.74 -5.95
C SER A 114 5.48 17.07 -6.56
N PRO A 115 4.86 16.13 -7.30
CA PRO A 115 3.55 16.35 -7.90
C PRO A 115 2.41 16.38 -6.87
N ALA A 116 2.67 15.91 -5.65
CA ALA A 116 1.73 15.85 -4.54
C ALA A 116 2.46 15.94 -3.20
N ASN A 117 1.70 16.20 -2.13
CA ASN A 117 2.20 16.37 -0.77
C ASN A 117 2.95 15.12 -0.27
N ASN A 118 4.16 15.32 0.25
CA ASN A 118 4.93 14.33 1.01
C ASN A 118 4.70 14.57 2.51
N ILE A 119 3.96 13.68 3.14
CA ILE A 119 3.44 13.85 4.50
C ILE A 119 3.76 12.65 5.38
N ARG A 120 3.63 12.86 6.69
CA ARG A 120 3.72 11.87 7.76
C ARG A 120 4.99 11.02 7.61
N PRO A 121 6.18 11.65 7.59
CA PRO A 121 7.43 10.91 7.55
C PRO A 121 7.52 10.01 8.79
N TYR A 122 8.15 8.85 8.62
CA TYR A 122 8.36 7.86 9.66
C TYR A 122 9.79 7.30 9.59
N SER A 123 10.50 7.36 10.71
CA SER A 123 11.84 6.78 10.83
C SER A 123 11.75 5.33 11.30
N ILE A 124 12.27 4.40 10.48
CA ILE A 124 12.22 2.96 10.73
C ILE A 124 13.36 2.57 11.68
N ALA A 125 13.00 2.01 12.83
CA ALA A 125 13.96 1.56 13.84
C ALA A 125 14.87 0.44 13.30
N GLY A 126 16.15 0.46 13.71
CA GLY A 126 17.15 -0.53 13.31
C GLY A 126 17.74 -0.34 11.91
N LEU A 127 17.15 0.53 11.07
CA LEU A 127 17.70 0.91 9.77
C LEU A 127 18.51 2.20 9.88
N LYS A 128 19.46 2.38 8.95
CA LYS A 128 20.31 3.58 8.83
C LYS A 128 20.30 4.11 7.41
N GLY A 129 20.67 5.39 7.24
CA GLY A 129 20.81 6.02 5.92
C GLY A 129 19.48 6.12 5.17
N ALA A 130 19.54 6.02 3.84
CA ALA A 130 18.36 6.19 2.97
C ALA A 130 17.19 5.23 3.31
N ALA A 131 17.50 4.01 3.74
CA ALA A 131 16.50 2.99 4.07
C ALA A 131 15.71 3.29 5.34
N SER A 132 16.16 4.23 6.19
CA SER A 132 15.51 4.49 7.48
C SER A 132 14.35 5.46 7.42
N LEU A 133 13.98 5.99 6.25
CA LEU A 133 12.90 6.97 6.10
C LEU A 133 11.86 6.49 5.10
N ALA A 134 10.60 6.49 5.53
CA ALA A 134 9.43 6.30 4.69
C ALA A 134 8.39 7.40 4.94
N TRP A 135 7.51 7.66 3.99
CA TRP A 135 6.45 8.67 4.11
C TRP A 135 5.28 8.36 3.19
N MET A 136 4.17 9.07 3.36
CA MET A 136 3.04 9.01 2.43
C MET A 136 3.16 10.12 1.39
N GLN A 137 2.94 9.81 0.12
CA GLN A 137 2.79 10.79 -0.95
C GLN A 137 1.45 10.60 -1.65
N GLY A 138 0.69 11.68 -1.78
CA GLY A 138 -0.59 11.69 -2.49
C GLY A 138 -1.58 12.68 -1.89
N ASP A 139 -2.85 12.47 -2.22
CA ASP A 139 -3.94 13.33 -1.75
C ASP A 139 -4.60 12.79 -0.48
N TYR A 140 -5.14 13.71 0.30
CA TYR A 140 -5.88 13.45 1.52
C TYR A 140 -7.10 14.36 1.59
N TYR A 141 -8.26 13.78 1.36
CA TYR A 141 -9.53 14.51 1.34
C TYR A 141 -10.25 14.44 2.69
N ASP A 142 -10.36 13.26 3.28
CA ASP A 142 -10.97 13.01 4.60
C ASP A 142 -10.49 11.64 5.13
N TRP A 143 -10.40 11.48 6.46
CA TRP A 143 -10.19 10.15 7.04
C TRP A 143 -11.45 9.27 7.02
N ILE A 144 -12.63 9.86 6.88
CA ILE A 144 -13.90 9.15 6.72
C ILE A 144 -14.31 9.18 5.25
N VAL A 145 -14.23 8.04 4.59
CA VAL A 145 -14.87 7.84 3.29
C VAL A 145 -16.38 7.79 3.48
N SER A 146 -17.11 8.68 2.78
CA SER A 146 -18.56 8.78 2.83
C SER A 146 -19.14 9.22 1.49
N LYS A 147 -20.46 9.32 1.41
CA LYS A 147 -21.17 9.87 0.24
C LYS A 147 -20.82 11.32 -0.04
N GLU A 148 -20.58 12.11 1.00
CA GLU A 148 -20.18 13.52 0.87
C GLU A 148 -18.71 13.67 0.48
N ARG A 149 -17.88 12.68 0.84
CA ARG A 149 -16.41 12.69 0.66
C ARG A 149 -15.91 11.31 0.24
N PRO A 150 -16.16 10.89 -1.01
CA PRO A 150 -15.89 9.54 -1.48
C PRO A 150 -14.42 9.24 -1.79
N GLU A 151 -13.56 10.25 -1.87
CA GLU A 151 -12.18 10.12 -2.38
C GLU A 151 -11.20 9.53 -1.36
N GLY A 152 -11.45 9.72 -0.06
CA GLY A 152 -10.58 9.21 1.01
C GLY A 152 -9.17 9.81 1.00
N PHE A 153 -8.14 8.97 1.12
CA PHE A 153 -6.72 9.38 1.14
C PHE A 153 -5.84 8.48 0.25
N PRO A 154 -5.92 8.61 -1.09
CA PRO A 154 -5.17 7.79 -2.04
C PRO A 154 -3.68 8.16 -2.01
N THR A 155 -2.94 7.56 -1.08
CA THR A 155 -1.52 7.81 -0.87
C THR A 155 -0.69 6.57 -1.14
N ALA A 156 0.51 6.76 -1.67
CA ALA A 156 1.54 5.73 -1.79
C ALA A 156 2.56 5.87 -0.65
N ILE A 157 3.08 4.75 -0.17
CA ILE A 157 4.26 4.76 0.69
C ILE A 157 5.50 4.96 -0.17
N ARG A 158 6.29 5.96 0.17
CA ARG A 158 7.56 6.31 -0.47
C ARG A 158 8.72 6.08 0.49
N THR A 159 9.91 5.88 -0.06
CA THR A 159 11.18 5.83 0.67
C THR A 159 12.26 6.49 -0.18
N THR A 160 13.39 6.86 0.43
CA THR A 160 14.53 7.43 -0.32
C THR A 160 15.37 6.34 -1.02
N VAL A 161 15.07 5.07 -0.79
CA VAL A 161 15.70 3.94 -1.49
C VAL A 161 15.05 3.75 -2.86
N SER A 162 15.86 3.76 -3.90
CA SER A 162 15.45 3.26 -5.21
C SER A 162 15.23 1.75 -5.11
N LEU A 163 13.99 1.32 -5.32
CA LEU A 163 13.70 -0.10 -5.48
C LEU A 163 14.28 -0.57 -6.82
N PRO A 164 14.80 -1.81 -6.91
CA PRO A 164 15.24 -2.35 -8.18
C PRO A 164 14.10 -2.32 -9.20
N GLU A 165 14.37 -1.78 -10.38
CA GLU A 165 13.45 -1.80 -11.52
C GLU A 165 13.99 -2.81 -12.55
N ASP A 166 13.13 -3.74 -12.96
CA ASP A 166 13.44 -4.69 -14.03
C ASP A 166 12.71 -4.26 -15.31
N SER A 167 13.28 -4.58 -16.47
CA SER A 167 12.67 -4.26 -17.76
C SER A 167 11.35 -4.99 -17.94
N THR A 168 10.27 -4.26 -18.27
CA THR A 168 8.96 -4.83 -18.58
C THR A 168 8.89 -5.37 -20.02
N GLY A 169 8.04 -6.36 -20.26
CA GLY A 169 7.81 -6.94 -21.59
C GLY A 169 6.73 -8.02 -21.58
N LEU A 170 5.47 -7.60 -21.69
CA LEU A 170 4.29 -8.48 -21.63
C LEU A 170 4.24 -9.55 -22.75
N GLU A 171 4.95 -9.36 -23.85
CA GLU A 171 5.04 -10.36 -24.93
C GLU A 171 6.04 -11.49 -24.63
N LYS A 172 6.97 -11.27 -23.69
CA LYS A 172 8.07 -12.22 -23.42
C LYS A 172 7.56 -13.41 -22.63
N GLY A 173 7.86 -14.61 -23.11
CA GLY A 173 7.60 -15.86 -22.39
C GLY A 173 6.15 -16.32 -22.42
N LEU A 174 5.27 -15.70 -23.22
CA LEU A 174 3.91 -16.16 -23.43
C LEU A 174 3.90 -17.54 -24.09
N LEU A 175 3.31 -18.52 -23.44
CA LEU A 175 3.15 -19.89 -23.95
C LEU A 175 1.77 -20.12 -24.56
N TYR A 176 0.75 -19.47 -24.01
CA TYR A 176 -0.64 -19.64 -24.38
C TYR A 176 -1.42 -18.37 -24.05
N GLU A 177 -2.32 -17.97 -24.94
CA GLU A 177 -3.31 -16.95 -24.67
C GLU A 177 -4.63 -17.34 -25.33
N TYR A 178 -5.72 -17.17 -24.57
CA TYR A 178 -7.06 -17.45 -25.04
C TYR A 178 -8.05 -16.41 -24.51
N TYR A 179 -9.02 -16.08 -25.36
CA TYR A 179 -10.11 -15.16 -25.08
C TYR A 179 -11.43 -15.89 -25.31
N HIS A 180 -12.35 -15.74 -24.38
CA HIS A 180 -13.64 -16.41 -24.40
C HIS A 180 -14.78 -15.42 -24.12
N GLU A 181 -15.94 -15.65 -24.75
CA GLU A 181 -17.13 -14.89 -24.40
C GLU A 181 -17.65 -15.35 -23.02
N ALA A 182 -18.10 -14.39 -22.20
CA ALA A 182 -18.48 -14.58 -20.79
C ALA A 182 -19.66 -15.56 -20.54
N THR A 183 -20.20 -16.18 -21.58
CA THR A 183 -21.36 -17.09 -21.53
C THR A 183 -21.01 -18.54 -21.83
N THR A 184 -19.76 -18.84 -22.18
CA THR A 184 -19.33 -20.18 -22.58
C THR A 184 -18.18 -20.61 -21.64
N GLN A 185 -17.97 -21.91 -21.41
CA GLN A 185 -16.85 -22.38 -20.58
C GLN A 185 -15.66 -22.73 -21.48
N MET A 186 -14.45 -22.42 -21.00
CA MET A 186 -13.19 -22.72 -21.68
C MET A 186 -12.97 -24.24 -21.78
N GLU A 187 -12.13 -24.68 -22.73
CA GLU A 187 -11.71 -26.09 -22.84
C GLU A 187 -11.16 -26.62 -21.51
N ASP A 188 -11.56 -27.84 -21.15
CA ASP A 188 -11.32 -28.43 -19.83
C ASP A 188 -9.83 -28.51 -19.47
N SER A 189 -8.91 -28.65 -20.45
CA SER A 189 -7.48 -28.75 -20.18
C SER A 189 -6.57 -28.25 -21.31
N ILE A 190 -5.53 -27.50 -20.94
CA ILE A 190 -4.53 -26.91 -21.84
C ILE A 190 -3.15 -27.41 -21.43
N ARG A 191 -2.41 -27.98 -22.39
CA ARG A 191 -1.02 -28.41 -22.19
C ARG A 191 -0.03 -27.36 -22.66
N VAL A 192 1.03 -27.17 -21.88
CA VAL A 192 2.11 -26.23 -22.18
C VAL A 192 3.47 -26.91 -22.03
N ALA A 193 4.52 -26.29 -22.58
CA ALA A 193 5.88 -26.75 -22.34
C ALA A 193 6.21 -26.71 -20.85
N ALA A 194 6.86 -27.76 -20.35
CA ALA A 194 7.18 -27.88 -18.93
C ALA A 194 8.06 -26.72 -18.46
N THR A 195 7.67 -26.07 -17.36
CA THR A 195 8.42 -24.94 -16.80
C THR A 195 8.44 -24.97 -15.27
N GLU A 196 9.57 -24.53 -14.70
CA GLU A 196 9.81 -24.36 -13.25
C GLU A 196 9.56 -22.93 -12.77
N THR A 197 9.21 -22.02 -13.70
CA THR A 197 8.84 -20.63 -13.42
C THR A 197 7.69 -20.26 -14.34
N PHE A 198 6.63 -19.68 -13.79
CA PHE A 198 5.44 -19.40 -14.60
C PHE A 198 4.57 -18.29 -14.03
N THR A 199 3.70 -17.78 -14.89
CA THR A 199 2.58 -16.92 -14.52
C THR A 199 1.30 -17.39 -15.19
N LEU A 200 0.21 -17.46 -14.44
CA LEU A 200 -1.14 -17.64 -14.93
C LEU A 200 -1.88 -16.31 -14.75
N VAL A 201 -2.52 -15.81 -15.80
CA VAL A 201 -3.38 -14.61 -15.76
C VAL A 201 -4.78 -15.03 -16.15
N LEU A 202 -5.75 -14.79 -15.26
CA LEU A 202 -7.15 -15.13 -15.45
C LEU A 202 -8.01 -13.88 -15.28
N ASP A 203 -8.83 -13.58 -16.28
CA ASP A 203 -9.93 -12.64 -16.11
C ASP A 203 -11.19 -13.42 -15.80
N LEU A 204 -11.71 -13.21 -14.59
CA LEU A 204 -12.83 -13.98 -14.04
C LEU A 204 -14.08 -13.13 -13.98
N SER A 205 -15.22 -13.72 -14.35
CA SER A 205 -16.53 -13.13 -14.12
C SER A 205 -17.52 -14.13 -13.52
N PHE A 206 -18.41 -13.64 -12.66
CA PHE A 206 -19.44 -14.42 -11.99
C PHE A 206 -20.82 -13.84 -12.37
N PRO A 207 -21.53 -14.47 -13.33
CA PRO A 207 -22.81 -13.96 -13.85
C PRO A 207 -23.96 -13.98 -12.82
N SER A 208 -23.83 -14.80 -11.78
CA SER A 208 -24.82 -14.95 -10.71
C SER A 208 -24.27 -14.48 -9.36
N ASP A 209 -25.15 -14.27 -8.38
CA ASP A 209 -24.77 -13.89 -7.01
C ASP A 209 -23.99 -15.00 -6.27
N SER A 210 -23.98 -16.22 -6.81
CA SER A 210 -23.22 -17.33 -6.26
C SER A 210 -21.82 -17.34 -6.86
N THR A 211 -20.87 -16.77 -6.13
CA THR A 211 -19.44 -16.85 -6.39
C THR A 211 -18.86 -18.08 -5.68
N GLY A 212 -18.05 -18.88 -6.39
CA GLY A 212 -17.37 -20.01 -5.79
C GLY A 212 -17.11 -21.20 -6.72
N GLY A 213 -16.39 -22.18 -6.17
CA GLY A 213 -15.98 -23.41 -6.81
C GLY A 213 -14.47 -23.52 -7.02
N GLU A 214 -14.07 -24.60 -7.68
CA GLU A 214 -12.70 -24.80 -8.12
C GLU A 214 -12.48 -23.99 -9.40
N ILE A 215 -11.60 -23.00 -9.37
CA ILE A 215 -11.44 -22.07 -10.50
C ILE A 215 -10.50 -22.66 -11.53
N ILE A 216 -9.33 -23.09 -11.08
CA ILE A 216 -8.26 -23.56 -11.95
C ILE A 216 -7.37 -24.55 -11.19
N GLN A 217 -7.00 -25.63 -11.88
CA GLN A 217 -6.05 -26.62 -11.43
C GLN A 217 -4.76 -26.50 -12.26
N PHE A 218 -3.60 -26.54 -11.59
CA PHE A 218 -2.30 -26.37 -12.23
C PHE A 218 -1.19 -26.89 -11.33
N ALA A 219 -0.17 -27.54 -11.90
CA ALA A 219 1.04 -27.96 -11.16
C ALA A 219 0.78 -28.73 -9.84
N GLY A 220 -0.32 -29.50 -9.76
CA GLY A 220 -0.73 -30.24 -8.55
C GLY A 220 -1.50 -29.42 -7.50
N LEU A 221 -1.88 -28.18 -7.83
CA LEU A 221 -2.65 -27.27 -7.00
C LEU A 221 -4.02 -26.97 -7.63
N THR A 222 -4.96 -26.59 -6.77
CA THR A 222 -6.26 -26.04 -7.16
C THR A 222 -6.47 -24.70 -6.47
N TYR A 223 -6.82 -23.65 -7.22
CA TYR A 223 -7.30 -22.38 -6.66
C TYR A 223 -8.81 -22.44 -6.47
N VAL A 224 -9.28 -22.24 -5.24
CA VAL A 224 -10.67 -22.42 -4.83
C VAL A 224 -11.22 -21.12 -4.25
N ILE A 225 -12.45 -20.77 -4.66
CA ILE A 225 -13.24 -19.73 -4.01
C ILE A 225 -14.37 -20.42 -3.24
N PRO A 226 -14.44 -20.30 -1.91
CA PRO A 226 -15.56 -20.85 -1.14
C PRO A 226 -16.92 -20.30 -1.58
N TYR A 227 -17.97 -21.13 -1.51
CA TYR A 227 -19.37 -20.73 -1.70
C TYR A 227 -19.93 -20.02 -0.46
N GLU A 228 -19.25 -18.97 0.00
CA GLU A 228 -19.59 -18.23 1.22
C GLU A 228 -19.87 -16.75 0.90
N GLU A 229 -20.49 -16.03 1.83
CA GLU A 229 -20.78 -14.60 1.63
C GLU A 229 -19.51 -13.74 1.76
N MET A 230 -18.59 -14.16 2.63
CA MET A 230 -17.30 -13.52 2.90
C MET A 230 -16.16 -14.46 2.51
N SER A 231 -16.09 -14.79 1.21
CA SER A 231 -15.13 -15.76 0.71
C SER A 231 -13.69 -15.24 0.79
N MET A 232 -12.85 -15.99 1.51
CA MET A 232 -11.39 -15.93 1.39
C MET A 232 -10.94 -17.06 0.47
N PRO A 233 -10.43 -16.75 -0.74
CA PRO A 233 -9.90 -17.77 -1.63
C PRO A 233 -8.77 -18.56 -0.97
N TYR A 234 -8.50 -19.75 -1.48
CA TYR A 234 -7.36 -20.54 -1.03
C TYR A 234 -6.82 -21.42 -2.15
N LEU A 235 -5.54 -21.80 -2.03
CA LEU A 235 -4.91 -22.83 -2.83
C LEU A 235 -4.86 -24.13 -2.04
N THR A 236 -4.99 -25.27 -2.71
CA THR A 236 -4.87 -26.59 -2.08
C THR A 236 -4.13 -27.58 -2.97
N ASP A 237 -3.35 -28.47 -2.38
CA ASP A 237 -2.76 -29.66 -3.01
C ASP A 237 -3.57 -30.93 -2.70
N GLY A 238 -4.78 -30.77 -2.12
CA GLY A 238 -5.63 -31.85 -1.61
C GLY A 238 -5.33 -32.28 -0.17
N ILE A 239 -4.22 -31.84 0.42
CA ILE A 239 -3.81 -32.15 1.80
C ILE A 239 -3.79 -30.88 2.64
N SER A 240 -3.15 -29.83 2.12
CA SER A 240 -2.94 -28.54 2.75
C SER A 240 -3.82 -27.47 2.12
N ASN A 241 -4.22 -26.47 2.92
CA ASN A 241 -4.95 -25.30 2.45
C ASN A 241 -4.17 -24.02 2.75
N PHE A 242 -3.77 -23.31 1.70
CA PHE A 242 -3.10 -22.02 1.76
C PHE A 242 -4.16 -20.93 1.61
N LYS A 243 -4.67 -20.42 2.72
CA LYS A 243 -5.77 -19.44 2.75
C LYS A 243 -5.31 -18.03 2.44
N SER A 244 -6.16 -17.26 1.76
CA SER A 244 -5.96 -15.82 1.57
C SER A 244 -6.11 -15.08 2.90
N SER A 245 -5.37 -13.98 3.04
CA SER A 245 -5.54 -13.01 4.12
C SER A 245 -6.60 -11.95 3.82
N ASN A 246 -7.15 -11.93 2.61
CA ASN A 246 -8.11 -10.92 2.16
C ASN A 246 -9.45 -11.55 1.79
N LEU A 247 -10.52 -10.81 2.07
CA LEU A 247 -11.83 -11.10 1.51
C LEU A 247 -11.80 -10.79 0.01
N LEU A 248 -12.45 -11.64 -0.80
CA LEU A 248 -12.68 -11.37 -2.21
C LEU A 248 -13.83 -10.35 -2.40
N ALA A 249 -13.62 -9.15 -1.88
CA ALA A 249 -14.60 -8.07 -1.82
C ALA A 249 -13.92 -6.69 -1.70
N ARG A 250 -14.67 -5.61 -1.91
CA ARG A 250 -14.24 -4.21 -1.73
C ARG A 250 -15.00 -3.54 -0.60
N SER A 251 -14.39 -2.51 -0.01
CA SER A 251 -15.05 -1.63 0.97
C SER A 251 -15.73 -0.42 0.32
N ASP A 252 -16.00 -0.44 -0.99
CA ASP A 252 -16.52 0.72 -1.73
C ASP A 252 -17.91 1.17 -1.25
N ASN A 253 -18.70 0.28 -0.63
CA ASN A 253 -20.00 0.63 -0.06
C ASN A 253 -19.95 1.77 0.97
N TRP A 254 -18.79 2.02 1.61
CA TRP A 254 -18.59 3.17 2.51
C TRP A 254 -18.85 4.52 1.80
N LYS A 255 -18.55 4.62 0.50
CA LYS A 255 -18.81 5.80 -0.33
C LYS A 255 -20.30 6.09 -0.52
N ASN A 256 -21.19 5.19 -0.12
CA ASN A 256 -22.64 5.39 -0.22
C ASN A 256 -23.29 5.73 1.13
N GLN A 257 -22.48 5.81 2.20
CA GLN A 257 -22.97 6.01 3.55
C GLN A 257 -22.78 7.46 3.97
N GLU A 258 -23.67 7.95 4.83
CA GLU A 258 -23.50 9.24 5.49
C GLU A 258 -22.22 9.26 6.34
N ARG A 259 -21.50 10.38 6.34
CA ARG A 259 -20.30 10.56 7.16
C ARG A 259 -20.60 10.37 8.66
N ALA A 260 -20.00 9.37 9.31
CA ALA A 260 -20.22 9.10 10.73
C ALA A 260 -19.03 8.42 11.43
N THR A 261 -18.96 8.58 12.76
CA THR A 261 -18.01 7.88 13.65
C THR A 261 -18.74 6.96 14.64
N ASN A 262 -19.88 6.42 14.23
CA ASN A 262 -20.83 5.69 15.08
C ASN A 262 -20.45 4.21 15.30
N GLY A 263 -19.31 3.76 14.79
CA GLY A 263 -18.86 2.36 14.89
C GLY A 263 -19.68 1.36 14.07
N LYS A 264 -20.54 1.82 13.16
CA LYS A 264 -21.31 0.95 12.27
C LYS A 264 -20.37 0.33 11.23
N TRP A 265 -20.42 -0.99 11.13
CA TRP A 265 -19.76 -1.75 10.07
C TRP A 265 -20.72 -1.91 8.89
N TYR A 266 -20.28 -1.53 7.70
CA TYR A 266 -21.04 -1.67 6.47
C TYR A 266 -20.66 -2.96 5.76
N ALA A 267 -21.65 -3.56 5.09
CA ALA A 267 -21.42 -4.75 4.27
C ALA A 267 -20.43 -4.43 3.14
N VAL A 268 -19.54 -5.39 2.86
CA VAL A 268 -18.60 -5.33 1.74
C VAL A 268 -19.31 -5.48 0.40
N GLU A 269 -18.70 -4.97 -0.66
CA GLU A 269 -19.16 -5.14 -2.03
C GLU A 269 -18.45 -6.35 -2.67
N LYS A 270 -19.22 -7.36 -3.08
CA LYS A 270 -18.65 -8.59 -3.66
C LYS A 270 -18.02 -8.33 -5.03
N LEU A 271 -16.83 -8.89 -5.26
CA LEU A 271 -16.20 -8.88 -6.57
C LEU A 271 -16.88 -9.87 -7.51
N ARG A 272 -17.54 -9.35 -8.56
CA ARG A 272 -18.14 -10.16 -9.63
C ARG A 272 -17.26 -10.29 -10.86
N LYS A 273 -16.34 -9.34 -11.04
CA LYS A 273 -15.31 -9.37 -12.07
C LYS A 273 -14.01 -8.95 -11.44
N PHE A 274 -12.96 -9.73 -11.68
CA PHE A 274 -11.62 -9.41 -11.21
C PHE A 274 -10.59 -10.20 -11.99
N ARG A 275 -9.35 -9.70 -11.97
CA ARG A 275 -8.20 -10.40 -12.51
C ARG A 275 -7.48 -11.16 -11.41
N LEU A 276 -7.32 -12.46 -11.60
CA LEU A 276 -6.46 -13.30 -10.78
C LEU A 276 -5.13 -13.52 -11.52
N VAL A 277 -4.02 -13.18 -10.88
CA VAL A 277 -2.68 -13.56 -11.37
C VAL A 277 -2.02 -14.48 -10.37
N ILE A 278 -1.46 -15.60 -10.85
CA ILE A 278 -0.70 -16.54 -10.05
C ILE A 278 0.71 -16.60 -10.61
N THR A 279 1.71 -16.29 -9.80
CA THR A 279 3.12 -16.38 -10.19
C THR A 279 3.86 -17.41 -9.36
N TYR A 280 4.77 -18.14 -9.99
CA TYR A 280 5.70 -19.04 -9.31
C TYR A 280 7.13 -18.82 -9.80
N GLU A 281 8.06 -18.62 -8.87
CA GLU A 281 9.49 -18.46 -9.12
C GLU A 281 10.26 -18.83 -7.85
N GLU A 282 11.38 -19.55 -8.01
CA GLU A 282 12.34 -19.84 -6.94
C GLU A 282 11.70 -20.31 -5.63
N GLY A 283 10.83 -21.33 -5.71
CA GLY A 283 10.21 -21.91 -4.52
C GLY A 283 9.15 -21.04 -3.85
N THR A 284 8.69 -19.96 -4.48
CA THR A 284 7.66 -19.08 -3.94
C THR A 284 6.48 -18.93 -4.89
N LEU A 285 5.27 -19.20 -4.39
CA LEU A 285 4.02 -18.95 -5.10
C LEU A 285 3.37 -17.68 -4.57
N ARG A 286 2.87 -16.84 -5.47
CA ARG A 286 2.10 -15.64 -5.14
C ARG A 286 0.81 -15.57 -5.94
N THR A 287 -0.23 -15.03 -5.33
CA THR A 287 -1.48 -14.68 -6.00
C THR A 287 -1.70 -13.18 -5.92
N TYR A 288 -2.33 -12.62 -6.94
CA TYR A 288 -2.70 -11.21 -7.02
C TYR A 288 -4.15 -11.09 -7.47
N ILE A 289 -4.91 -10.19 -6.85
CA ILE A 289 -6.27 -9.82 -7.24
C ILE A 289 -6.24 -8.37 -7.69
N ASP A 290 -6.64 -8.10 -8.93
CA ASP A 290 -6.63 -6.76 -9.54
C ASP A 290 -5.26 -6.05 -9.39
N GLY A 291 -4.17 -6.82 -9.48
CA GLY A 291 -2.78 -6.34 -9.36
C GLY A 291 -2.27 -6.10 -7.93
N LEU A 292 -3.11 -6.34 -6.91
CA LEU A 292 -2.73 -6.29 -5.50
C LEU A 292 -2.33 -7.69 -5.02
N LEU A 293 -1.23 -7.77 -4.27
CA LEU A 293 -0.77 -9.04 -3.69
C LEU A 293 -1.82 -9.57 -2.71
N ASP A 294 -2.24 -10.81 -2.92
CA ASP A 294 -3.24 -11.49 -2.09
C ASP A 294 -2.60 -12.56 -1.18
N GLN A 295 -1.74 -13.41 -1.76
CA GLN A 295 -1.04 -14.47 -1.03
C GLN A 295 0.42 -14.54 -1.45
N SER A 296 1.29 -14.95 -0.52
CA SER A 296 2.70 -15.28 -0.79
C SER A 296 3.15 -16.37 0.17
N PHE A 297 3.55 -17.52 -0.33
CA PHE A 297 4.03 -18.63 0.52
C PHE A 297 5.08 -19.49 -0.18
N PRO A 298 5.99 -20.11 0.60
CA PRO A 298 6.99 -21.03 0.06
C PRO A 298 6.32 -22.34 -0.40
N LEU A 299 6.74 -22.85 -1.55
CA LEU A 299 6.31 -24.11 -2.14
C LEU A 299 7.40 -24.66 -3.08
N GLU A 300 7.97 -25.81 -2.74
CA GLU A 300 9.12 -26.35 -3.46
C GLU A 300 8.75 -27.30 -4.61
N GLY A 301 9.53 -27.24 -5.69
CA GLY A 301 9.60 -28.30 -6.69
C GLY A 301 8.38 -28.48 -7.60
N ILE A 302 7.47 -27.50 -7.69
CA ILE A 302 6.33 -27.59 -8.59
C ILE A 302 6.73 -27.24 -10.03
N LYS A 303 6.09 -27.91 -10.99
CA LYS A 303 6.32 -27.68 -12.43
C LYS A 303 4.99 -27.55 -13.14
N LEU A 304 4.83 -26.50 -13.93
CA LEU A 304 3.67 -26.34 -14.79
C LEU A 304 3.86 -27.16 -16.06
N ARG A 305 2.85 -27.94 -16.42
CA ARG A 305 2.78 -28.74 -17.66
C ARG A 305 1.40 -28.69 -18.29
N GLU A 306 0.40 -28.47 -17.46
CA GLU A 306 -1.00 -28.50 -17.81
C GLU A 306 -1.75 -27.55 -16.88
N VAL A 307 -2.79 -26.94 -17.44
CA VAL A 307 -3.75 -26.07 -16.75
C VAL A 307 -5.13 -26.60 -17.08
N THR A 308 -5.95 -26.85 -16.06
CA THR A 308 -7.28 -27.43 -16.21
C THR A 308 -8.29 -26.51 -15.54
N THR A 309 -9.41 -26.23 -16.19
CA THR A 309 -10.49 -25.45 -15.57
C THR A 309 -11.20 -26.29 -14.52
N GLY A 310 -11.47 -25.71 -13.36
CA GLY A 310 -12.21 -26.42 -12.32
C GLY A 310 -13.73 -26.28 -12.46
N GLU A 311 -14.46 -27.03 -11.63
CA GLU A 311 -15.91 -26.92 -11.51
C GLU A 311 -16.28 -25.67 -10.68
N SER A 312 -16.52 -24.55 -11.38
CA SER A 312 -16.98 -23.31 -10.74
C SER A 312 -18.21 -22.71 -11.41
N LYS A 313 -18.87 -21.80 -10.68
CA LYS A 313 -19.94 -20.96 -11.22
C LYS A 313 -19.43 -19.69 -11.93
N GLY A 314 -18.11 -19.53 -12.01
CA GLY A 314 -17.45 -18.44 -12.71
C GLY A 314 -17.16 -18.79 -14.17
N VAL A 315 -16.86 -17.76 -14.94
CA VAL A 315 -16.39 -17.86 -16.32
C VAL A 315 -15.00 -17.25 -16.38
N ILE A 316 -14.07 -17.98 -17.00
CA ILE A 316 -12.73 -17.50 -17.33
C ILE A 316 -12.84 -16.82 -18.70
N GLU A 317 -12.95 -15.49 -18.71
CA GLU A 317 -13.07 -14.67 -19.93
C GLU A 317 -11.73 -14.61 -20.69
N LYS A 318 -10.62 -14.68 -19.95
CA LYS A 318 -9.27 -14.71 -20.51
C LYS A 318 -8.38 -15.63 -19.70
N LEU A 319 -7.54 -16.42 -20.39
CA LEU A 319 -6.42 -17.13 -19.77
C LEU A 319 -5.14 -16.87 -20.56
N SER A 320 -4.10 -16.37 -19.89
CA SER A 320 -2.74 -16.30 -20.41
C SER A 320 -1.78 -17.10 -19.53
N VAL A 321 -0.88 -17.86 -20.15
CA VAL A 321 0.14 -18.66 -19.47
C VAL A 321 1.52 -18.21 -19.94
N PHE A 322 2.40 -17.89 -18.99
CA PHE A 322 3.78 -17.48 -19.24
C PHE A 322 4.76 -18.48 -18.64
N ASN A 323 5.91 -18.71 -19.28
CA ASN A 323 7.02 -19.51 -18.75
C ASN A 323 8.01 -18.71 -17.90
N ARG A 324 7.55 -17.59 -17.35
CA ARG A 324 8.31 -16.72 -16.46
C ARG A 324 7.38 -16.09 -15.44
N ARG A 325 7.96 -15.49 -14.41
CA ARG A 325 7.25 -14.60 -13.52
C ARG A 325 7.02 -13.25 -14.20
N LEU A 326 5.79 -12.75 -14.14
CA LEU A 326 5.48 -11.34 -14.42
C LEU A 326 5.80 -10.48 -13.19
N LEU A 327 6.42 -9.33 -13.41
CA LEU A 327 6.67 -8.33 -12.38
C LEU A 327 5.35 -7.67 -11.95
N GLN A 328 5.30 -7.11 -10.75
CA GLN A 328 4.07 -6.45 -10.28
C GLN A 328 3.65 -5.28 -11.18
N ASP A 329 4.61 -4.54 -11.74
CA ASP A 329 4.29 -3.45 -12.67
C ASP A 329 3.78 -3.98 -14.02
N GLU A 330 4.27 -5.13 -14.48
CA GLU A 330 3.71 -5.81 -15.65
C GLU A 330 2.27 -6.28 -15.37
N ILE A 331 2.02 -6.85 -14.20
CA ILE A 331 0.68 -7.28 -13.79
C ILE A 331 -0.31 -6.10 -13.81
N LYS A 332 0.10 -4.92 -13.35
CA LYS A 332 -0.72 -3.70 -13.41
C LYS A 332 -0.96 -3.18 -14.82
N MET A 333 -0.05 -3.47 -15.75
CA MET A 333 -0.14 -3.05 -17.17
C MET A 333 -0.92 -4.02 -18.03
N LEU A 334 -1.31 -5.21 -17.51
CA LEU A 334 -2.11 -6.16 -18.28
C LEU A 334 -3.40 -5.47 -18.77
N PRO A 335 -3.76 -5.63 -20.05
CA PRO A 335 -4.83 -4.86 -20.70
C PRO A 335 -6.23 -5.15 -20.16
#